data_AF-A0A841Y2B0-F1
#
_entry.id   AF-A0A841Y2B0-F1
#
_cell.length_a   1.000
_cell.length_b   1.000
_cell.length_c   1.000
_cell.angle_alpha   90.00
_cell.angle_beta   90.00
_cell.angle_gamma   90.00
#
_symmetry.space_group_name_H-M   'P 1'
#
loop_
_entity.id
_entity.type
_entity.pdbx_description
1 polymer ?
#
loop_
_entity_poly.entity_id
_entity_poly.type
_entity_poly.pdbx_seq_one_letter_code
_entity_poly.pdbx_strand_id
1 'polypeptide(L)'
;MRKIVIAILSLMFLSGCSLFSDEEKEMKQTIPEITLKSSPNTELKATRCGFTWLGATTKAYLPTPKEFFKNEKLVRVSKTDQVRVATENEVRMGLFKKVDLDSMQLSLVLDSGEFEQVALMERDDGRWEFSVPQKSGKYMYLLDEGYQNGDYEVSYYFGLEISE
;
A
#
# COMPACT_ATOMS: atom_id res chain seq x y z
N MET A 1 -57.86 7.14 36.05
CA MET A 1 -57.31 6.31 34.97
C MET A 1 -56.14 7.06 34.32
N ARG A 2 -54.90 6.67 34.63
CA ARG A 2 -53.67 7.28 34.09
C ARG A 2 -53.18 6.44 32.90
N LYS A 3 -52.96 7.08 31.75
CA LYS A 3 -52.36 6.47 30.57
C LYS A 3 -50.85 6.36 30.78
N ILE A 4 -50.30 5.14 30.77
CA ILE A 4 -48.86 4.89 30.74
C ILE A 4 -48.47 4.82 29.26
N VAL A 5 -47.78 5.86 28.79
CA VAL A 5 -47.13 5.87 27.48
C VAL A 5 -45.83 5.10 27.63
N ILE A 6 -45.73 3.99 26.90
CA ILE A 6 -44.56 3.12 26.84
C ILE A 6 -43.40 3.95 26.28
N ALA A 7 -42.41 4.21 27.13
CA ALA A 7 -41.17 4.85 26.74
C ALA A 7 -40.37 3.90 25.85
N ILE A 8 -40.36 4.22 24.56
CA ILE A 8 -39.35 3.97 23.54
C ILE A 8 -38.14 3.16 24.04
N LEU A 9 -38.21 1.85 23.83
CA LEU A 9 -37.05 0.98 23.80
C LEU A 9 -36.42 1.14 22.41
N SER A 10 -35.63 2.19 22.21
CA SER A 10 -34.90 2.41 20.97
C SER A 10 -33.64 3.21 21.25
N LEU A 11 -32.74 2.61 22.03
CA LEU A 11 -31.38 3.09 22.22
C LEU A 11 -30.40 2.01 21.76
N MET A 12 -30.55 1.56 20.52
CA MET A 12 -29.57 0.69 19.86
C MET A 12 -29.56 0.95 18.36
N PHE A 13 -29.34 2.19 17.93
CA PHE A 13 -28.89 2.49 16.57
C PHE A 13 -28.36 3.91 16.62
N LEU A 14 -27.06 4.09 16.34
CA LEU A 14 -26.33 5.34 16.03
C LEU A 14 -25.05 5.49 16.88
N SER A 15 -24.08 4.62 16.66
CA SER A 15 -22.67 4.95 16.94
C SER A 15 -21.65 4.17 16.10
N GLY A 16 -22.10 3.43 15.06
CA GLY A 16 -21.22 2.49 14.35
C GLY A 16 -20.74 2.88 12.95
N CYS A 17 -21.24 3.96 12.32
CA CYS A 17 -21.02 4.17 10.88
C CYS A 17 -20.47 5.55 10.45
N SER A 18 -20.19 6.49 11.35
CA SER A 18 -19.66 7.83 10.94
C SER A 18 -18.22 8.11 11.37
N LEU A 19 -17.67 7.40 12.36
CA LEU A 19 -16.30 7.65 12.83
C LEU A 19 -15.25 7.22 11.79
N PHE A 20 -15.46 6.06 11.16
CA PHE A 20 -14.50 5.49 10.22
C PHE A 20 -14.23 6.37 8.99
N SER A 21 -15.25 7.06 8.47
CA SER A 21 -15.11 7.91 7.27
C SER A 21 -14.44 9.26 7.53
N ASP A 22 -14.50 9.73 8.77
CA ASP A 22 -13.87 11.00 9.16
C ASP A 22 -12.40 10.76 9.53
N GLU A 23 -12.10 9.66 10.21
CA GLU A 23 -10.74 9.28 10.57
C GLU A 23 -9.89 8.92 9.32
N GLU A 24 -10.46 8.26 8.31
CA GLU A 24 -9.77 7.99 7.02
C GLU A 24 -9.32 9.27 6.31
N LYS A 25 -10.13 10.34 6.34
CA LYS A 25 -9.79 11.65 5.73
C LYS A 25 -8.67 12.37 6.47
N GLU A 26 -8.45 12.03 7.74
CA GLU A 26 -7.42 12.62 8.58
C GLU A 26 -6.08 11.87 8.49
N MET A 27 -6.06 10.71 7.83
CA MET A 27 -4.83 9.95 7.60
C MET A 27 -4.03 10.56 6.46
N LYS A 28 -2.72 10.71 6.67
CA LYS A 28 -1.84 11.16 5.61
C LYS A 28 -1.81 10.09 4.52
N GLN A 29 -2.19 10.47 3.31
CA GLN A 29 -1.97 9.65 2.13
C GLN A 29 -0.50 9.77 1.75
N THR A 30 0.28 8.75 2.08
CA THR A 30 1.65 8.59 1.59
C THR A 30 1.61 7.86 0.24
N ILE A 31 2.57 8.18 -0.63
CA ILE A 31 2.87 7.41 -1.84
C ILE A 31 4.39 7.24 -1.84
N PRO A 32 4.92 6.02 -1.87
CA PRO A 32 6.36 5.80 -1.89
C PRO A 32 6.95 6.30 -3.21
N GLU A 33 8.11 6.92 -3.12
CA GLU A 33 8.92 7.26 -4.29
C GLU A 33 9.70 6.01 -4.71
N ILE A 34 9.43 5.52 -5.92
CA ILE A 34 10.10 4.34 -6.46
C ILE A 34 10.92 4.76 -7.67
N THR A 35 12.23 4.52 -7.65
CA THR A 35 13.16 4.97 -8.70
C THR A 35 14.15 3.90 -9.12
N LEU A 36 14.84 4.11 -10.24
CA LEU A 36 15.93 3.24 -10.69
C LEU A 36 17.27 3.74 -10.15
N LYS A 37 18.11 2.83 -9.65
CA LYS A 37 19.45 3.18 -9.17
C LYS A 37 20.35 3.76 -10.27
N SER A 38 20.26 3.20 -11.48
CA SER A 38 21.01 3.66 -12.65
C SER A 38 20.49 4.97 -13.23
N SER A 39 19.22 5.29 -12.98
CA SER A 39 18.56 6.51 -13.46
C SER A 39 17.56 7.04 -12.42
N PRO A 40 18.05 7.72 -11.36
CA PRO A 40 17.21 8.15 -10.22
C PRO A 40 16.07 9.11 -10.59
N ASN A 41 16.15 9.78 -11.74
CA ASN A 41 15.10 10.65 -12.25
C ASN A 41 13.95 9.88 -12.91
N THR A 42 14.10 8.56 -13.09
CA THR A 42 13.05 7.69 -13.64
C THR A 42 12.20 7.19 -12.49
N GLU A 43 11.00 7.73 -12.36
CA GLU A 43 10.02 7.34 -11.35
C GLU A 43 9.15 6.17 -11.85
N LEU A 44 9.00 5.13 -11.02
CA LEU A 44 8.01 4.07 -11.17
C LEU A 44 6.76 4.47 -10.41
N LYS A 45 5.66 4.70 -11.12
CA LYS A 45 4.42 5.16 -10.50
C LYS A 45 3.80 4.06 -9.62
N ALA A 46 3.75 4.31 -8.31
CA ALA A 46 2.98 3.52 -7.36
C ALA A 46 1.54 4.01 -7.27
N THR A 47 0.59 3.09 -7.14
CA THR A 47 -0.81 3.40 -6.89
C THR A 47 -1.26 2.70 -5.61
N ARG A 48 -1.73 3.50 -4.64
CA ARG A 48 -2.30 2.97 -3.39
C ARG A 48 -3.55 2.15 -3.71
N CYS A 49 -3.61 0.93 -3.21
CA CYS A 49 -4.73 0.02 -3.48
C CYS A 49 -5.52 -0.37 -2.24
N GLY A 50 -4.97 -0.20 -1.04
CA GLY A 50 -5.68 -0.52 0.19
C GLY A 50 -4.96 -0.01 1.42
N PHE A 51 -5.65 -0.08 2.55
CA PHE A 51 -5.05 0.06 3.86
C PHE A 51 -5.87 -0.67 4.92
N THR A 52 -5.20 -1.06 5.99
CA THR A 52 -5.81 -1.61 7.20
C THR A 52 -5.49 -0.69 8.37
N TRP A 53 -6.49 -0.42 9.20
CA TRP A 53 -6.33 0.40 10.39
C TRP A 53 -7.10 -0.21 11.57
N LEU A 54 -6.39 -0.52 12.66
CA LEU A 54 -6.96 -1.16 13.85
C LEU A 54 -7.82 -2.40 13.52
N GLY A 55 -7.36 -3.20 12.55
CA GLY A 55 -8.02 -4.41 12.08
C GLY A 55 -9.18 -4.18 11.10
N ALA A 56 -9.53 -2.94 10.77
CA ALA A 56 -10.52 -2.62 9.76
C ALA A 56 -9.85 -2.27 8.42
N THR A 57 -10.21 -3.03 7.38
CA THR A 57 -9.59 -2.94 6.06
C THR A 57 -10.53 -2.24 5.09
N THR A 58 -10.03 -1.21 4.40
CA THR A 58 -10.73 -0.69 3.22
C THR A 58 -10.55 -1.68 2.07
N LYS A 59 -11.60 -1.84 1.24
CA LYS A 59 -11.57 -2.84 0.16
C LYS A 59 -10.38 -2.60 -0.75
N ALA A 60 -9.39 -3.50 -0.67
CA ALA A 60 -8.26 -3.51 -1.58
C ALA A 60 -8.74 -3.97 -2.96
N TYR A 61 -8.89 -3.04 -3.91
CA TYR A 61 -9.01 -3.45 -5.31
C TYR A 61 -7.60 -3.52 -5.89
N LEU A 62 -7.08 -4.74 -5.98
CA LEU A 62 -5.87 -5.05 -6.72
C LEU A 62 -6.29 -5.52 -8.13
N PRO A 63 -5.95 -4.78 -9.22
CA PRO A 63 -6.22 -5.26 -10.57
C PRO A 63 -5.45 -6.55 -10.82
N THR A 64 -5.98 -7.43 -11.66
CA THR A 64 -5.18 -8.57 -12.14
C THR A 64 -3.98 -8.06 -12.97
N PRO A 65 -2.85 -8.79 -13.04
CA PRO A 65 -1.71 -8.39 -13.87
C PRO A 65 -2.12 -8.07 -15.32
N LYS A 66 -3.04 -8.87 -15.88
CA LYS A 66 -3.58 -8.66 -17.24
C LYS A 66 -4.32 -7.32 -17.39
N GLU A 67 -5.13 -6.94 -16.40
CA GLU A 67 -5.84 -5.66 -16.40
C GLU A 67 -4.87 -4.49 -16.21
N PHE A 68 -3.93 -4.64 -15.28
CA PHE A 68 -2.90 -3.66 -14.99
C PHE A 68 -2.05 -3.34 -16.23
N PHE A 69 -1.48 -4.36 -16.87
CA PHE A 69 -0.60 -4.17 -18.05
C PHE A 69 -1.31 -3.68 -19.31
N LYS A 70 -2.65 -3.75 -19.37
CA LYS A 70 -3.44 -3.22 -20.48
C LYS A 70 -3.54 -1.70 -20.43
N ASN A 71 -3.60 -1.14 -19.22
CA ASN A 71 -3.92 0.26 -18.99
C ASN A 71 -2.69 1.10 -18.61
N GLU A 72 -1.62 0.46 -18.15
CA GLU A 72 -0.43 1.16 -17.65
C GLU A 72 0.73 1.20 -18.64
N LYS A 73 1.36 2.38 -18.72
CA LYS A 73 2.63 2.55 -19.44
C LYS A 73 3.77 2.21 -18.49
N LEU A 74 4.33 1.01 -18.67
CA LEU A 74 5.43 0.54 -17.83
C LEU A 74 6.75 1.21 -18.19
N VAL A 75 7.55 1.47 -17.17
CA VAL A 75 8.96 1.86 -17.33
C VAL A 75 9.77 0.63 -17.72
N ARG A 76 10.63 0.80 -18.73
CA ARG A 76 11.56 -0.25 -19.17
C ARG A 76 12.84 -0.20 -18.37
N VAL A 77 13.28 -1.36 -17.90
CA VAL A 77 14.46 -1.51 -17.04
C VAL A 77 15.39 -2.61 -17.57
N SER A 78 16.67 -2.46 -17.30
CA SER A 78 17.67 -3.51 -17.58
C SER A 78 17.60 -4.62 -16.53
N LYS A 79 17.93 -5.86 -16.91
CA LYS A 79 18.08 -7.01 -15.98
C LYS A 79 19.14 -6.78 -14.90
N THR A 80 20.04 -5.82 -15.12
CA THR A 80 21.10 -5.44 -14.16
C THR A 80 20.70 -4.28 -13.27
N ASP A 81 19.53 -3.68 -13.47
CA ASP A 81 19.08 -2.55 -12.66
C ASP A 81 18.66 -2.99 -11.26
N GLN A 82 18.79 -2.04 -10.33
CA GLN A 82 18.22 -2.13 -9.00
C GLN A 82 17.15 -1.05 -8.86
N VAL A 83 16.07 -1.40 -8.19
CA VAL A 83 14.99 -0.47 -7.87
C VAL A 83 15.17 -0.01 -6.43
N ARG A 84 14.97 1.28 -6.22
CA ARG A 84 14.98 1.95 -4.92
C ARG A 84 13.57 2.35 -4.55
N VAL A 85 13.23 2.17 -3.29
CA VAL A 85 11.98 2.59 -2.68
C VAL A 85 12.33 3.51 -1.52
N ALA A 86 11.77 4.72 -1.53
CA ALA A 86 11.82 5.65 -0.42
C ALA A 86 10.38 5.89 0.06
N THR A 87 10.16 5.75 1.36
CA THR A 87 8.85 6.01 1.97
C THR A 87 9.00 7.00 3.12
N GLU A 88 7.89 7.40 3.71
CA GLU A 88 7.88 8.18 4.92
C GLU A 88 8.12 7.29 6.14
N ASN A 89 9.22 7.54 6.85
CA ASN A 89 9.54 6.78 8.06
C ASN A 89 8.57 7.06 9.22
N GLU A 90 7.81 8.15 9.17
CA GLU A 90 6.84 8.54 10.20
C GLU A 90 5.56 9.06 9.52
N VAL A 91 4.41 8.48 9.86
CA VAL A 91 3.10 8.91 9.36
C VAL A 91 2.18 9.34 10.50
N ARG A 92 1.26 10.25 10.17
CA ARG A 92 0.24 10.73 11.12
C ARG A 92 -1.01 9.84 11.05
N MET A 93 -1.40 9.30 12.20
CA MET A 93 -2.63 8.55 12.41
C MET A 93 -3.61 9.39 13.23
N GLY A 94 -4.63 9.95 12.58
CA GLY A 94 -5.60 10.85 13.20
C GLY A 94 -4.99 12.17 13.70
N LEU A 95 -5.65 12.83 14.64
CA LEU A 95 -5.29 14.21 15.02
C LEU A 95 -3.98 14.37 15.79
N PHE A 96 -3.52 13.38 16.55
CA PHE A 96 -2.39 13.60 17.49
C PHE A 96 -1.33 12.52 17.49
N LYS A 97 -1.58 11.38 16.83
CA LYS A 97 -0.65 10.25 16.86
C LYS A 97 0.24 10.28 15.63
N LYS A 98 1.54 10.16 15.88
CA LYS A 98 2.52 9.82 14.85
C LYS A 98 3.05 8.43 15.12
N VAL A 99 3.30 7.69 14.06
CA VAL A 99 3.80 6.33 14.14
C VAL A 99 4.93 6.12 13.16
N ASP A 100 5.90 5.34 13.58
CA ASP A 100 7.05 5.01 12.76
C ASP A 100 6.75 3.79 11.89
N LEU A 101 7.40 3.75 10.72
CA LEU A 101 7.46 2.59 9.85
C LEU A 101 8.16 1.44 10.61
N ASP A 102 7.52 0.28 10.67
CA ASP A 102 8.05 -0.91 11.34
C ASP A 102 8.58 -1.96 10.36
N SER A 103 7.99 -2.03 9.17
CA SER A 103 8.24 -3.09 8.22
C SER A 103 7.87 -2.67 6.80
N MET A 104 8.58 -3.25 5.85
CA MET A 104 8.28 -3.10 4.44
C MET A 104 8.40 -4.47 3.77
N GLN A 105 7.36 -4.88 3.05
CA GLN A 105 7.33 -6.14 2.32
C GLN A 105 7.05 -5.89 0.84
N LEU A 106 7.78 -6.61 -0.02
CA LEU A 106 7.56 -6.59 -1.46
C LEU A 106 7.17 -7.99 -1.94
N SER A 107 6.13 -8.05 -2.75
CA SER A 107 5.67 -9.28 -3.39
C SER A 107 5.52 -9.08 -4.88
N LEU A 108 5.90 -10.09 -5.66
CA LEU A 108 5.58 -10.20 -7.07
C LEU A 108 4.18 -10.80 -7.23
N VAL A 109 3.33 -10.16 -8.02
CA VAL A 109 2.00 -10.66 -8.36
C VAL A 109 2.09 -11.54 -9.60
N LEU A 110 1.86 -12.84 -9.44
CA LEU A 110 1.89 -13.82 -10.53
C LEU A 110 0.62 -13.73 -11.37
N ASP A 111 0.69 -14.21 -12.63
CA ASP A 111 -0.48 -14.27 -13.52
C ASP A 111 -1.63 -15.12 -12.95
N SER A 112 -1.34 -16.06 -12.04
CA SER A 112 -2.33 -16.85 -11.31
C SER A 112 -3.11 -16.04 -10.26
N GLY A 113 -2.62 -14.85 -9.89
CA GLY A 113 -3.09 -14.07 -8.74
C GLY A 113 -2.41 -14.45 -7.41
N GLU A 114 -1.49 -15.42 -7.44
CA GLU A 114 -0.65 -15.75 -6.28
C GLU A 114 0.48 -14.72 -6.10
N PHE A 115 1.03 -14.68 -4.88
CA PHE A 115 2.08 -13.75 -4.50
C PHE A 115 3.37 -14.50 -4.19
N GLU A 116 4.48 -14.03 -4.76
CA GLU A 116 5.83 -14.51 -4.46
C GLU A 116 6.60 -13.41 -3.74
N GLN A 117 7.12 -13.69 -2.54
CA GLN A 117 7.87 -12.70 -1.78
C GLN A 117 9.20 -12.36 -2.47
N VAL A 118 9.46 -11.06 -2.62
CA VAL A 118 10.70 -10.53 -3.20
C VAL A 118 11.58 -10.00 -2.07
N ALA A 119 12.86 -10.35 -2.09
CA ALA A 119 13.81 -9.83 -1.12
C ALA A 119 13.98 -8.32 -1.27
N LEU A 120 13.55 -7.59 -0.24
CA LEU A 120 13.69 -6.14 -0.11
C LEU A 120 14.65 -5.86 1.04
N MET A 121 15.70 -5.07 0.78
CA MET A 121 16.74 -4.78 1.77
C MET A 121 16.78 -3.30 2.10
N GLU A 122 16.67 -2.97 3.38
CA GLU A 122 16.95 -1.63 3.88
C GLU A 122 18.45 -1.30 3.74
N ARG A 123 18.74 -0.03 3.45
CA ARG A 123 20.10 0.52 3.30
C ARG A 123 20.37 1.57 4.38
N ASP A 124 21.65 1.86 4.60
CA ASP A 124 22.12 2.81 5.62
C ASP A 124 21.54 4.24 5.46
N ASP A 125 21.05 4.59 4.28
CA ASP A 125 20.42 5.88 3.99
C ASP A 125 18.89 5.89 4.20
N GLY A 126 18.33 4.82 4.77
CA GLY A 126 16.90 4.65 5.04
C GLY A 126 16.06 4.29 3.81
N ARG A 127 16.69 4.04 2.65
CA ARG A 127 15.98 3.57 1.45
C ARG A 127 16.01 2.05 1.39
N TRP A 128 15.02 1.50 0.70
CA TRP A 128 14.91 0.07 0.45
C TRP A 128 15.29 -0.24 -0.99
N GLU A 129 15.95 -1.37 -1.21
CA GLU A 129 16.40 -1.81 -2.53
C GLU A 129 16.01 -3.26 -2.82
N PHE A 130 15.61 -3.53 -4.07
CA PHE A 130 15.47 -4.88 -4.60
C PHE A 130 16.06 -5.00 -6.00
N SER A 131 16.40 -6.23 -6.39
CA SER A 131 16.89 -6.55 -7.74
C SER A 131 15.75 -7.04 -8.62
N VAL A 132 15.72 -6.60 -9.88
CA VAL A 132 14.70 -7.04 -10.82
C VAL A 132 14.92 -8.50 -11.26
N PRO A 133 13.86 -9.24 -11.63
CA PRO A 133 13.97 -10.57 -12.22
C PRO A 133 14.92 -10.63 -13.42
N GLN A 134 15.61 -11.76 -13.58
CA GLN A 134 16.54 -11.96 -14.70
C GLN A 134 15.83 -12.30 -16.02
N LYS A 135 14.56 -12.71 -15.96
CA LYS A 135 13.76 -13.00 -17.14
C LYS A 135 13.17 -11.70 -17.69
N SER A 136 13.17 -11.57 -19.01
CA SER A 136 12.45 -10.48 -19.67
C SER A 136 10.94 -10.69 -19.52
N GLY A 137 10.20 -9.58 -19.44
CA GLY A 137 8.75 -9.63 -19.26
C GLY A 137 8.19 -8.41 -18.55
N LYS A 138 6.87 -8.41 -18.35
CA LYS A 138 6.18 -7.39 -17.55
C LYS A 138 5.92 -7.95 -16.17
N TYR A 139 6.18 -7.13 -15.16
CA TYR A 139 6.09 -7.53 -13.77
C TYR A 139 5.25 -6.51 -13.01
N MET A 140 4.35 -7.03 -12.16
CA MET A 140 3.51 -6.26 -11.27
C MET A 140 3.92 -6.62 -9.84
N TYR A 141 4.10 -5.61 -9.01
CA TYR A 141 4.50 -5.78 -7.61
C TYR A 141 3.43 -5.22 -6.69
N LEU A 142 3.34 -5.81 -5.51
CA LEU A 142 2.63 -5.29 -4.35
C LEU A 142 3.67 -4.92 -3.29
N LEU A 143 3.64 -3.67 -2.83
CA LEU A 143 4.46 -3.14 -1.76
C LEU A 143 3.56 -2.85 -0.57
N ASP A 144 3.86 -3.47 0.57
CA ASP A 144 3.13 -3.30 1.81
C ASP A 144 4.03 -2.58 2.83
N GLU A 145 3.53 -1.48 3.38
CA GLU A 145 4.15 -0.69 4.44
C GLU A 145 3.41 -0.96 5.75
N GLY A 146 4.12 -1.42 6.77
CA GLY A 146 3.60 -1.61 8.12
C GLY A 146 4.04 -0.49 9.05
N TYR A 147 3.10 0.01 9.85
CA TYR A 147 3.33 1.02 10.87
C TYR A 147 2.76 0.56 12.22
N GLN A 148 3.51 0.87 13.28
CA GLN A 148 3.12 0.60 14.67
C GLN A 148 2.75 -0.88 14.97
N ASN A 149 3.69 -1.79 14.71
CA ASN A 149 3.51 -3.24 14.81
C ASN A 149 2.29 -3.78 14.01
N GLY A 150 1.99 -3.20 12.85
CA GLY A 150 0.87 -3.62 11.99
C GLY A 150 -0.51 -3.06 12.37
N ASP A 151 -0.59 -2.10 13.31
CA ASP A 151 -1.86 -1.40 13.59
C ASP A 151 -2.34 -0.55 12.40
N TYR A 152 -1.40 -0.14 11.54
CA TYR A 152 -1.67 0.54 10.29
C TYR A 152 -0.83 -0.07 9.17
N GLU A 153 -1.50 -0.57 8.13
CA GLU A 153 -0.84 -1.13 6.95
C GLU A 153 -1.33 -0.41 5.70
N VAL A 154 -0.43 -0.15 4.75
CA VAL A 154 -0.77 0.46 3.46
C VAL A 154 -0.17 -0.34 2.33
N SER A 155 -1.00 -0.63 1.32
CA SER A 155 -0.59 -1.41 0.16
C SER A 155 -0.59 -0.56 -1.10
N TYR A 156 0.44 -0.76 -1.93
CA TYR A 156 0.62 -0.10 -3.22
C TYR A 156 0.93 -1.14 -4.28
N TYR A 157 0.38 -0.97 -5.49
CA TYR A 157 0.88 -1.70 -6.65
C TYR A 157 1.63 -0.79 -7.61
N PHE A 158 2.61 -1.37 -8.28
CA PHE A 158 3.36 -0.74 -9.37
C PHE A 158 3.86 -1.81 -10.33
N GLY A 159 4.48 -1.41 -11.44
CA GLY A 159 5.05 -2.36 -12.37
C GLY A 159 6.13 -1.81 -13.26
N LEU A 160 6.83 -2.73 -13.90
CA LEU A 160 7.97 -2.47 -14.77
C LEU A 160 8.03 -3.51 -15.90
N GLU A 161 8.71 -3.15 -16.98
CA GLU A 161 8.98 -4.03 -18.11
C GLU A 161 10.48 -4.28 -18.19
N ILE A 162 10.89 -5.54 -18.07
CA ILE A 162 12.29 -5.95 -18.20
C ILE A 162 12.54 -6.31 -19.66
N SER A 163 13.40 -5.55 -20.32
CA SER A 163 13.82 -5.82 -21.69
C SER A 163 15.01 -6.78 -21.73
N GLU A 164 15.28 -7.33 -22.92
CA GLU A 164 16.44 -8.22 -23.13
C GLU A 164 17.79 -7.55 -22.92
#